data_AF-A0A956IE51-F1
#
_entry.id   AF-A0A956IE51-F1
#
_cell.length_a   1.000
_cell.length_b   1.000
_cell.length_c   1.000
_cell.angle_alpha   90.00
_cell.angle_beta   90.00
_cell.angle_gamma   90.00
#
_symmetry.space_group_name_H-M   'P 1'
#
loop_
_entity.id
_entity.type
_entity.pdbx_description
1 polymer ?
#
loop_
_entity_poly.entity_id
_entity_poly.type
_entity_poly.pdbx_seq_one_letter_code
_entity_poly.pdbx_strand_id
1 'polypeptide(L)'
;SAVLTEPGGGERKVPIKDGRAVFLGQTAGFYTLTTGEGEAAETTMFAANLSDPKESRIKPEPTLEVGGHEATAVAGFEIGVRREVWVYLLAAVVLVAGLEWLSYHRRVTV
;
A
#
# COMPACT_ATOMS: atom_id res chain seq x y z
N SER A 1 -10.77 4.42 -42.79
CA SER A 1 -10.45 4.82 -41.40
C SER A 1 -11.64 4.51 -40.52
N ALA A 2 -11.45 4.37 -39.22
CA ALA A 2 -12.52 4.22 -38.24
C ALA A 2 -12.55 5.42 -37.28
N VAL A 3 -13.68 5.67 -36.66
CA VAL A 3 -13.83 6.59 -35.52
C VAL A 3 -14.05 5.75 -34.28
N LEU A 4 -13.22 5.94 -33.27
CA LEU A 4 -13.33 5.32 -31.96
C LEU A 4 -13.85 6.35 -30.96
N THR A 5 -14.98 6.06 -30.32
CA THR A 5 -15.48 6.80 -29.16
C THR A 5 -14.98 6.11 -27.89
N GLU A 6 -14.23 6.85 -27.08
CA GLU A 6 -13.69 6.42 -25.79
C GLU A 6 -14.78 6.46 -24.69
N PRO A 7 -14.61 5.77 -23.54
CA PRO A 7 -15.61 5.74 -22.46
C PRO A 7 -16.00 7.12 -21.92
N GLY A 8 -15.11 8.10 -22.04
CA GLY A 8 -15.38 9.50 -21.67
C GLY A 8 -16.08 10.32 -22.75
N GLY A 9 -16.49 9.71 -23.86
CA GLY A 9 -17.14 10.37 -25.01
C GLY A 9 -16.17 11.03 -26.00
N GLY A 10 -14.87 11.02 -25.72
CA GLY A 10 -13.86 11.56 -26.64
C GLY A 10 -13.77 10.72 -27.92
N GLU A 11 -13.74 11.36 -29.07
CA GLU A 11 -13.62 10.68 -30.36
C GLU A 11 -12.19 10.74 -30.90
N ARG A 12 -11.72 9.64 -31.49
CA ARG A 12 -10.41 9.56 -32.13
C ARG A 12 -10.51 8.80 -33.45
N LYS A 13 -9.94 9.37 -34.52
CA LYS A 13 -9.78 8.65 -35.79
C LYS A 13 -8.66 7.62 -35.64
N VAL A 14 -8.97 6.37 -35.94
CA VAL A 14 -8.02 5.24 -35.88
C VAL A 14 -7.81 4.69 -37.30
N PRO A 15 -6.56 4.56 -37.77
CA PRO A 15 -6.30 3.98 -39.07
C PRO A 15 -6.64 2.49 -39.08
N ILE A 16 -7.17 2.02 -40.21
CA ILE A 16 -7.37 0.58 -40.47
C ILE A 16 -6.23 0.16 -41.39
N LYS A 17 -5.44 -0.82 -40.95
CA LYS A 17 -4.35 -1.42 -41.74
C LYS A 17 -4.50 -2.93 -41.70
N ASP A 18 -4.47 -3.58 -42.87
CA ASP A 18 -4.60 -5.04 -43.00
C ASP A 18 -5.83 -5.60 -42.28
N GLY A 19 -6.97 -4.90 -42.41
CA GLY A 19 -8.25 -5.26 -41.77
C GLY A 19 -8.30 -5.06 -40.26
N ARG A 20 -7.31 -4.39 -39.65
CA ARG A 20 -7.24 -4.17 -38.20
C ARG A 20 -7.13 -2.69 -37.87
N ALA A 21 -7.87 -2.25 -36.85
CA ALA A 21 -7.65 -0.97 -36.18
C ALA A 21 -6.97 -1.23 -34.84
N VAL A 22 -5.89 -0.50 -34.55
CA VAL A 22 -5.13 -0.64 -33.29
C VAL A 22 -5.16 0.68 -32.55
N PHE A 23 -5.58 0.63 -31.29
CA PHE A 23 -5.63 1.78 -30.39
C PHE A 23 -5.08 1.39 -29.02
N LEU A 24 -4.21 2.22 -28.46
CA LEU A 24 -3.64 2.03 -27.12
C LEU A 24 -4.45 2.88 -26.13
N GLY A 25 -5.53 2.30 -25.61
CA GLY A 25 -6.36 2.93 -24.60
C GLY A 25 -5.71 2.94 -23.22
N GLN A 26 -6.13 3.87 -22.37
CA GLN A 26 -5.69 3.97 -20.97
C GLN A 26 -6.85 3.95 -19.97
N THR A 27 -8.09 3.86 -20.46
CA THR A 27 -9.29 4.04 -19.65
C THR A 27 -10.16 2.79 -19.71
N ALA A 28 -10.51 2.22 -18.56
CA ALA A 28 -11.49 1.14 -18.50
C ALA A 28 -12.87 1.64 -18.95
N GLY A 29 -13.63 0.79 -19.63
CA GLY A 29 -15.03 1.08 -19.95
C GLY A 29 -15.48 0.58 -21.32
N PHE A 30 -16.58 1.15 -21.80
CA PHE A 30 -17.19 0.81 -23.08
C PHE A 30 -16.67 1.71 -24.18
N TYR A 31 -16.21 1.11 -25.25
CA TYR A 31 -15.75 1.79 -26.46
C TYR A 31 -16.72 1.50 -27.60
N THR A 32 -16.86 2.48 -28.48
CA THR A 32 -17.66 2.34 -29.71
C THR A 32 -16.76 2.59 -30.90
N LEU A 33 -16.72 1.65 -31.85
CA LEU A 33 -16.00 1.78 -33.10
C LEU A 33 -17.00 1.93 -34.24
N THR A 34 -16.94 3.05 -34.94
CA THR A 34 -17.72 3.31 -36.15
C THR A 34 -16.79 3.22 -37.37
N THR A 35 -17.18 2.41 -38.34
CA THR A 35 -16.45 2.24 -39.61
C THR A 35 -17.36 2.59 -40.78
N GLY A 36 -16.81 3.18 -41.84
CA GLY A 36 -17.62 3.70 -42.95
C GLY A 36 -18.17 5.11 -42.70
N GLU A 37 -18.96 5.62 -43.65
CA GLU A 37 -19.58 6.95 -43.59
C GLU A 37 -21.04 6.87 -44.08
N GLY A 38 -21.90 7.75 -43.57
CA GLY A 38 -23.31 7.82 -43.98
C GLY A 38 -24.13 6.59 -43.60
N GLU A 39 -25.05 6.17 -44.48
CA GLU A 39 -25.94 5.01 -44.26
C GLU A 39 -25.19 3.66 -44.21
N ALA A 40 -23.96 3.60 -44.73
CA ALA A 40 -23.12 2.42 -44.70
C ALA A 40 -22.24 2.33 -43.43
N ALA A 41 -22.46 3.21 -42.45
CA ALA A 41 -21.68 3.20 -41.22
C ALA A 41 -22.06 2.01 -40.33
N GLU A 42 -21.08 1.15 -40.03
CA GLU A 42 -21.22 0.06 -39.09
C GLU A 42 -20.65 0.45 -37.73
N THR A 43 -21.42 0.20 -36.68
CA THR A 43 -21.04 0.52 -35.30
C THR A 43 -20.91 -0.76 -34.49
N THR A 44 -19.76 -0.95 -33.85
CA THR A 44 -19.49 -2.08 -32.95
C THR A 44 -19.10 -1.56 -31.58
N MET A 45 -19.64 -2.16 -30.52
CA MET A 45 -19.29 -1.84 -29.14
C MET A 45 -18.48 -2.96 -28.50
N PHE A 46 -17.52 -2.60 -27.67
CA PHE A 46 -16.77 -3.57 -26.87
C PHE A 46 -16.37 -2.98 -25.51
N ALA A 47 -16.25 -3.85 -24.51
CA ALA A 47 -15.77 -3.49 -23.19
C ALA A 47 -14.27 -3.75 -23.10
N ALA A 48 -13.52 -2.77 -22.60
CA ALA A 48 -12.11 -2.92 -22.30
C ALA A 48 -11.89 -2.75 -20.79
N ASN A 49 -11.41 -3.83 -20.15
CA ASN A 49 -10.99 -3.79 -18.75
C ASN A 49 -9.50 -3.40 -18.71
N LEU A 50 -9.25 -2.10 -18.85
CA LEU A 50 -7.91 -1.51 -18.74
C LEU A 50 -7.67 -1.07 -17.29
N SER A 51 -6.42 -0.99 -16.86
CA SER A 51 -6.09 -0.48 -15.52
C SER A 51 -6.57 0.97 -15.36
N ASP A 52 -7.24 1.30 -14.24
CA ASP A 52 -7.61 2.68 -13.93
C ASP A 52 -6.33 3.47 -13.58
N PRO A 53 -6.01 4.58 -14.27
CA PRO A 53 -4.86 5.43 -13.94
C PRO A 53 -4.91 6.01 -12.53
N LYS A 54 -6.10 6.16 -11.93
CA LYS A 54 -6.27 6.59 -10.54
C LYS A 54 -5.87 5.50 -9.56
N GLU A 55 -6.32 4.26 -9.80
CA GLU A 55 -5.94 3.11 -8.98
C GLU A 55 -4.45 2.77 -9.14
N SER A 56 -3.93 2.90 -10.36
CA SER A 56 -2.53 2.59 -10.69
C SER A 56 -1.55 3.69 -10.27
N ARG A 57 -2.02 4.75 -9.61
CA ARG A 57 -1.17 5.86 -9.18
C ARG A 57 -0.30 5.43 -7.99
N ILE A 58 0.97 5.18 -8.27
CA ILE A 58 1.97 4.79 -7.26
C ILE A 58 2.53 5.98 -6.45
N LYS A 59 2.10 7.21 -6.74
CA LYS A 59 2.50 8.38 -5.96
C LYS A 59 1.81 8.29 -4.58
N PRO A 60 2.57 8.35 -3.47
CA PRO A 60 1.96 8.39 -2.14
C PRO A 60 1.03 9.58 -2.02
N GLU A 61 -0.22 9.34 -1.60
CA GLU A 61 -1.12 10.41 -1.18
C GLU A 61 -0.74 10.85 0.24
N PRO A 62 -0.80 12.15 0.56
CA PRO A 62 -0.41 12.68 1.86
C PRO A 62 -1.36 12.23 2.98
N THR A 63 -2.59 11.88 2.62
CA THR A 63 -3.66 11.47 3.52
C THR A 63 -4.28 10.18 3.00
N LEU A 64 -4.57 9.23 3.88
CA LEU A 64 -5.24 7.98 3.55
C LEU A 64 -6.55 7.92 4.33
N GLU A 65 -7.69 7.79 3.66
CA GLU A 65 -8.97 7.56 4.33
C GLU A 65 -9.31 6.06 4.29
N VAL A 66 -9.63 5.48 5.44
CA VAL A 66 -10.04 4.08 5.58
C VAL A 66 -11.40 4.03 6.27
N GLY A 67 -12.42 3.57 5.55
CA GLY A 67 -13.78 3.47 6.09
C GLY A 67 -14.40 4.82 6.48
N GLY A 68 -14.02 5.91 5.81
CA GLY A 68 -14.51 7.27 6.10
C GLY A 68 -13.80 7.98 7.25
N HIS A 69 -12.71 7.40 7.76
CA HIS A 69 -11.86 8.01 8.78
C HIS A 69 -10.46 8.26 8.22
N GLU A 70 -9.89 9.41 8.51
CA GLU A 70 -8.49 9.70 8.20
C GLU A 70 -7.58 8.75 8.98
N ALA A 71 -6.72 8.03 8.27
CA ALA A 71 -5.75 7.11 8.86
C ALA A 71 -4.73 7.90 9.66
N THR A 72 -4.62 7.58 10.94
CA THR A 72 -3.65 8.17 11.84
C THR A 72 -2.28 7.49 11.72
N ALA A 73 -1.26 8.14 12.26
CA ALA A 73 0.07 7.55 12.36
C ALA A 73 -0.01 6.19 13.06
N VAL A 74 0.58 5.17 12.43
CA VAL A 74 0.74 3.87 13.06
C VAL A 74 1.53 4.08 14.35
N ALA A 75 0.99 3.62 15.48
CA ALA A 75 1.74 3.61 16.73
C ALA A 75 3.04 2.83 16.48
N GLY A 76 4.17 3.53 16.54
CA GLY A 76 5.47 2.88 16.43
C GLY A 76 5.61 1.82 17.51
N PHE A 77 6.44 0.80 17.26
CA PHE A 77 6.83 -0.11 18.31
C PHE A 77 7.47 0.70 19.44
N GLU A 78 6.85 0.71 20.62
CA GLU A 78 7.55 1.14 21.82
C GLU A 78 8.69 0.14 22.03
N ILE A 79 9.92 0.60 21.80
CA ILE A 79 11.12 -0.14 22.17
C ILE A 79 11.03 -0.30 23.68
N GLY A 80 10.55 -1.47 24.12
CA GLY A 80 10.43 -1.78 25.52
C GLY A 80 11.79 -1.55 26.17
N VAL A 81 11.86 -0.61 27.10
CA VAL A 81 13.09 -0.33 27.85
C VAL A 81 13.48 -1.65 28.51
N ARG A 82 14.57 -2.26 28.03
CA ARG A 82 15.07 -3.54 28.54
C ARG A 82 15.45 -3.34 30.00
N ARG A 83 14.53 -3.64 30.91
CA ARG A 83 14.77 -3.54 32.35
C ARG A 83 15.77 -4.61 32.75
N GLU A 84 16.93 -4.19 33.23
CA GLU A 84 18.00 -5.07 33.70
C GLU A 84 17.73 -5.56 35.13
N VAL A 85 16.65 -6.34 35.31
CA VAL A 85 16.24 -6.90 36.61
C VAL A 85 17.38 -7.68 37.29
N TRP A 86 18.27 -8.27 36.50
CA TRP A 86 19.44 -9.01 36.97
C TRP A 86 20.41 -8.17 37.81
N VAL A 87 20.51 -6.85 37.59
CA VAL A 87 21.39 -5.97 38.37
C VAL A 87 20.92 -5.91 39.82
N TYR A 88 19.61 -5.84 40.05
CA TYR A 88 19.04 -5.86 41.40
C TYR A 88 19.24 -7.22 42.08
N LEU A 89 19.14 -8.32 41.32
CA LEU A 89 19.43 -9.66 41.83
C LEU A 89 20.91 -9.81 42.21
N LEU A 90 21.83 -9.31 41.39
CA LEU A 90 23.26 -9.30 41.69
C LEU A 90 23.54 -8.47 42.96
N ALA A 91 22.93 -7.30 43.10
CA ALA A 91 23.06 -6.46 44.29
C ALA A 91 22.57 -7.18 45.56
N ALA A 92 21.45 -7.92 45.47
CA ALA A 92 20.94 -8.72 46.58
C ALA A 92 21.94 -9.83 46.99
N VAL A 93 22.55 -10.53 46.03
CA VAL A 93 23.58 -11.56 46.31
C VAL A 93 24.80 -10.94 46.99
N VAL A 94 25.29 -9.81 46.51
CA VAL A 94 26.44 -9.09 47.12
C VAL A 94 26.11 -8.66 48.55
N LEU A 95 24.89 -8.19 48.79
CA LEU A 95 24.44 -7.78 50.12
C LEU A 95 24.42 -8.97 51.09
N VAL A 96 23.83 -10.11 50.69
CA VAL A 96 23.79 -11.32 51.51
C VAL A 96 25.21 -11.82 51.82
N ALA A 97 26.08 -11.92 50.80
CA ALA A 97 27.46 -12.34 50.99
C ALA A 97 28.25 -11.40 51.93
N GLY A 98 28.01 -10.09 51.83
CA GLY A 98 28.61 -9.09 52.72
C GLY A 98 28.12 -9.23 54.17
N LEU A 99 26.84 -9.51 54.38
CA LEU A 99 26.27 -9.78 55.71
C LEU A 99 26.84 -11.08 56.30
N GLU A 100 26.95 -12.14 55.50
CA GLU A 100 27.56 -13.41 55.93
C GLU A 100 29.02 -13.20 56.33
N TRP A 101 29.81 -12.52 55.50
CA TRP A 101 31.20 -12.18 55.79
C TRP A 101 31.33 -11.40 57.09
N LEU A 102 30.50 -10.37 57.28
CA LEU A 102 30.52 -9.55 58.50
C LEU A 102 30.14 -10.38 59.74
N SER A 103 29.13 -11.24 59.64
CA SER A 103 28.70 -12.14 60.71
C SER A 103 29.84 -13.09 61.11
N TYR A 104 30.45 -13.75 60.12
CA TYR A 104 31.58 -14.66 60.32
C TYR A 104 32.76 -13.95 60.99
N HIS A 105 33.16 -12.79 60.46
CA HIS A 105 34.33 -12.09 60.96
C HIS A 105 34.14 -11.48 62.36
N ARG A 106 32.90 -11.09 62.71
CA ARG A 106 32.57 -10.59 64.05
C ARG A 106 32.42 -11.72 65.09
N ARG A 107 32.61 -13.00 64.71
CA ARG A 107 32.44 -14.18 65.59
C ARG A 107 31.07 -14.17 66.30
N VAL A 108 30.04 -13.65 65.64
CA VAL A 108 28.68 -13.56 66.21
C VAL A 108 27.99 -14.93 66.17
N THR A 109 28.48 -15.84 65.34
CA THR A 109 28.11 -17.25 65.34
C THR A 109 29.08 -18.02 66.24
N VAL A 110 28.54 -18.63 67.31
CA VAL A 110 29.25 -19.53 68.23
C VAL A 110 29.46 -20.88 67.55
#